data_AF-A0A7J8X4H7-F1
#
_entry.id   AF-A0A7J8X4H7-F1
#
_cell.length_a   1.000
_cell.length_b   1.000
_cell.length_c   1.000
_cell.angle_alpha   90.00
_cell.angle_beta   90.00
_cell.angle_gamma   90.00
#
_symmetry.space_group_name_H-M   'P 1'
#
loop_
_entity.id
_entity.type
_entity.pdbx_description
1 polymer ?
#
loop_
_entity_poly.entity_id
_entity_poly.type
_entity_poly.pdbx_seq_one_letter_code
_entity_poly.pdbx_strand_id
1 'polypeptide(L)'
;EIASQQDQLDLAAAYIKHLRERIEKLKRLKEEAMRSMEASSSMMERTASVGLTSPVLELRDLGSSIELVLITGLNKNFMLYEVISIFEQEGAEVVSVSFSTVGGKIFHTFHAQAKLSRVGVETTRVCQRLQELIKSY
;
A
#
# COMPACT_ATOMS: atom_id res chain seq x y z
N GLU A 1 2.80 -34.58 27.51
CA GLU A 1 1.36 -34.86 27.31
C GLU A 1 0.95 -34.26 25.98
N ILE A 2 0.29 -35.05 25.13
CA ILE A 2 -0.25 -34.55 23.86
C ILE A 2 -1.62 -33.98 24.21
N ALA A 3 -1.79 -32.67 24.10
CA ALA A 3 -3.08 -32.01 24.31
C ALA A 3 -4.15 -32.72 23.46
N SER A 4 -5.32 -33.00 24.04
CA SER A 4 -6.41 -33.66 23.33
C SER A 4 -6.75 -32.88 22.06
N GLN A 5 -7.25 -33.54 21.03
CA GLN A 5 -7.72 -32.86 19.82
C GLN A 5 -8.74 -31.77 20.14
N GLN A 6 -9.55 -31.97 21.19
CA GLN A 6 -10.51 -30.98 21.68
C GLN A 6 -9.79 -29.76 22.27
N ASP A 7 -8.77 -29.96 23.10
CA ASP A 7 -7.99 -28.88 23.71
C ASP A 7 -7.27 -28.02 22.66
N GLN A 8 -6.80 -28.65 21.58
CA GLN A 8 -6.18 -27.95 20.44
C GLN A 8 -7.18 -27.08 19.68
N LEU A 9 -8.41 -27.56 19.50
CA LEU A 9 -9.49 -26.81 18.87
C LEU A 9 -9.92 -25.63 19.74
N ASP A 10 -10.04 -25.84 21.05
CA ASP A 10 -10.41 -24.79 22.00
C ASP A 10 -9.34 -23.69 22.07
N LEU A 11 -8.05 -24.07 22.06
CA LEU A 11 -6.94 -23.12 21.99
C LEU A 11 -6.95 -22.32 20.69
N ALA A 12 -7.19 -22.97 19.55
CA ALA A 12 -7.30 -22.30 18.26
C ALA A 12 -8.48 -21.32 18.22
N ALA A 13 -9.64 -21.72 18.75
CA ALA A 13 -10.83 -20.87 18.86
C ALA A 13 -10.56 -19.63 19.74
N ALA A 14 -9.91 -19.82 20.89
CA ALA A 14 -9.50 -18.72 21.77
C ALA A 14 -8.53 -17.76 21.07
N TYR A 15 -7.56 -18.28 20.33
CA TYR A 15 -6.59 -17.48 19.60
C TYR A 15 -7.22 -16.68 18.45
N ILE A 16 -8.12 -17.29 17.68
CA ILE A 16 -8.89 -16.60 16.63
C ILE A 16 -9.72 -15.47 17.25
N LYS A 17 -10.39 -15.72 18.38
CA LYS A 17 -11.17 -14.70 19.09
C LYS A 17 -10.29 -13.52 19.50
N HIS A 18 -9.13 -13.79 20.12
CA HIS A 18 -8.18 -12.76 20.52
C HIS A 18 -7.66 -11.94 19.33
N LEU A 19 -7.35 -12.57 18.19
CA LEU A 19 -6.96 -11.85 16.98
C LEU A 19 -8.06 -10.93 16.45
N ARG A 20 -9.32 -11.38 16.46
CA ARG A 20 -10.47 -10.56 16.05
C ARG A 20 -10.61 -9.32 16.93
N GLU A 21 -10.50 -9.48 18.26
CA GLU A 21 -10.54 -8.36 19.21
C GLU A 21 -9.41 -7.36 18.98
N ARG A 22 -8.19 -7.84 18.71
CA ARG A 22 -7.04 -6.97 18.38
C ARG A 22 -7.27 -6.18 17.10
N ILE A 23 -7.79 -6.82 16.05
CA ILE A 23 -8.10 -6.14 14.78
C ILE A 23 -9.15 -5.05 15.00
N GLU A 24 -10.19 -5.33 15.76
CA GLU A 24 -11.24 -4.35 16.06
C GLU A 24 -10.69 -3.16 16.86
N LYS A 25 -9.86 -3.40 17.87
CA LYS A 25 -9.18 -2.34 18.62
C LYS A 25 -8.32 -1.45 17.72
N LEU A 26 -7.51 -2.06 16.86
CA LEU A 26 -6.68 -1.31 15.91
C LEU A 26 -7.52 -0.51 14.92
N LYS A 27 -8.65 -1.05 14.47
CA LYS A 27 -9.57 -0.35 13.57
C LYS A 27 -10.19 0.89 14.24
N ARG A 28 -10.62 0.80 15.51
CA ARG A 28 -11.12 1.95 16.28
C ARG A 28 -10.04 3.01 16.49
N LEU A 29 -8.83 2.60 16.90
CA LEU A 29 -7.72 3.54 17.08
C LEU A 29 -7.36 4.27 15.78
N LYS A 30 -7.39 3.54 14.64
CA LYS A 30 -7.19 4.14 13.31
C LYS A 30 -8.28 5.16 12.97
N GLU A 31 -9.55 4.87 13.28
CA GLU A 31 -10.66 5.78 13.04
C GLU A 31 -10.59 7.04 13.92
N GLU A 32 -10.32 6.88 15.21
CA GLU A 32 -10.15 8.00 16.16
C GLU A 32 -9.01 8.94 15.75
N ALA A 33 -7.86 8.37 15.35
CA ALA A 33 -6.73 9.14 14.84
C ALA A 33 -7.05 9.89 13.53
N MET A 34 -7.90 9.32 12.66
CA MET A 34 -8.35 10.03 11.45
C MET A 34 -9.28 11.19 11.77
N ARG A 35 -10.23 11.01 12.70
CA ARG A 35 -11.17 12.08 13.08
C ARG A 35 -10.46 13.28 13.72
N SER A 36 -9.38 13.07 14.48
CA SER A 36 -8.59 14.18 15.05
C SER A 36 -7.82 14.97 13.99
N MET A 37 -7.38 14.30 12.91
CA MET A 37 -6.69 14.93 11.79
C MET A 37 -7.66 15.76 10.92
N GLU A 38 -8.89 15.27 10.69
CA GLU A 38 -9.94 16.00 9.96
C GLU A 38 -10.46 17.24 10.71
N ALA A 39 -10.57 17.18 12.04
CA ALA A 39 -10.93 18.35 12.85
C ALA A 39 -9.89 19.47 12.73
N SER A 40 -8.61 19.11 12.58
CA SER A 40 -7.49 20.05 12.40
C SER A 40 -7.41 20.60 10.97
N SER A 41 -7.90 19.87 9.96
CA SER A 41 -7.92 20.33 8.57
C SER A 41 -9.07 21.29 8.26
N SER A 42 -10.14 21.33 9.08
CA SER A 42 -11.26 22.26 8.91
C SER A 42 -10.89 23.75 9.08
N MET A 43 -9.74 24.05 9.72
CA MET A 43 -9.16 25.40 9.79
C MET A 43 -8.25 25.74 8.59
N MET A 44 -7.90 24.74 7.78
CA MET A 44 -7.00 24.88 6.62
C MET A 44 -7.72 24.67 5.28
N GLU A 45 -9.05 24.72 5.24
CA GLU A 45 -9.81 24.59 3.99
C GLU A 45 -9.99 25.90 3.21
N ARG A 46 -9.56 27.05 3.74
CA ARG A 46 -9.70 28.34 3.01
C ARG A 46 -8.52 28.76 2.14
N THR A 47 -7.42 28.00 2.09
CA THR A 47 -6.22 28.42 1.33
C THR A 47 -5.51 27.34 0.52
N ALA A 48 -6.06 26.13 0.39
CA ALA A 48 -5.42 25.06 -0.38
C ALA A 48 -6.07 24.82 -1.76
N SER A 49 -6.40 25.90 -2.47
CA SER A 49 -6.51 25.88 -3.94
C SER A 49 -5.14 25.99 -4.63
N VAL A 50 -4.04 25.83 -3.89
CA VAL A 50 -2.67 25.96 -4.40
C VAL A 50 -1.84 24.79 -3.86
N GLY A 51 -1.54 23.83 -4.72
CA GLY A 51 -0.63 22.75 -4.38
C GLY A 51 -0.73 21.59 -5.34
N LEU A 52 -0.18 21.77 -6.55
CA LEU A 52 0.26 20.67 -7.41
C LEU A 52 1.31 19.85 -6.64
N THR A 53 0.90 19.02 -5.68
CA THR A 53 1.81 18.05 -5.08
C THR A 53 2.00 16.96 -6.12
N SER A 54 3.15 16.96 -6.79
CA SER A 54 3.55 15.88 -7.67
C SER A 54 3.42 14.53 -6.95
N PRO A 55 3.09 13.45 -7.68
CA PRO A 55 2.98 12.12 -7.08
C PRO A 55 4.28 11.78 -6.37
N VAL A 56 4.19 11.27 -5.14
CA VAL A 56 5.38 10.76 -4.43
C VAL A 56 5.47 9.27 -4.67
N LEU A 57 6.64 8.80 -5.11
CA LEU A 57 6.91 7.39 -5.33
C LEU A 57 8.04 6.92 -4.44
N GLU A 58 7.80 5.82 -3.76
CA GLU A 58 8.76 5.10 -2.96
C GLU A 58 8.78 3.63 -3.41
N LEU A 59 9.95 3.11 -3.73
CA LEU A 59 10.12 1.71 -4.12
C LEU A 59 11.07 1.03 -3.14
N ARG A 60 10.65 -0.11 -2.61
CA ARG A 60 11.39 -0.93 -1.67
C ARG A 60 11.74 -2.26 -2.32
N ASP A 61 13.02 -2.54 -2.36
CA ASP A 61 13.57 -3.81 -2.83
C ASP A 61 13.62 -4.80 -1.66
N LEU A 62 12.91 -5.91 -1.78
CA LEU A 62 12.86 -7.00 -0.80
C LEU A 62 13.60 -8.26 -1.33
N GLY A 63 14.45 -8.10 -2.34
CA GLY A 63 15.24 -9.14 -2.97
C GLY A 63 14.48 -9.88 -4.07
N SER A 64 13.54 -10.77 -3.69
CA SER A 64 12.73 -11.52 -4.67
C SER A 64 11.40 -10.84 -4.99
N SER A 65 11.00 -9.88 -4.17
CA SER A 65 9.80 -9.07 -4.34
C SER A 65 10.12 -7.59 -4.27
N ILE A 66 9.23 -6.79 -4.84
CA ILE A 66 9.30 -5.34 -4.90
C ILE A 66 8.01 -4.80 -4.33
N GLU A 67 8.12 -3.82 -3.45
CA GLU A 67 7.00 -3.05 -2.97
C GLU A 67 7.10 -1.62 -3.50
N LEU A 68 6.05 -1.12 -4.13
CA LEU A 68 5.96 0.26 -4.59
C LEU A 68 4.81 0.95 -3.85
N VAL A 69 5.11 2.09 -3.24
CA VAL A 69 4.14 3.00 -2.63
C VAL A 69 4.07 4.27 -3.45
N LEU A 70 2.90 4.54 -4.03
CA LEU A 70 2.63 5.72 -4.84
C LEU A 70 1.53 6.55 -4.17
N ILE A 71 1.86 7.80 -3.85
CA ILE A 71 0.95 8.74 -3.20
C ILE A 71 0.48 9.76 -4.23
N THR A 72 -0.83 9.82 -4.45
CA THR A 72 -1.48 10.75 -5.40
C THR A 72 -2.52 11.60 -4.70
N GLY A 73 -2.93 12.70 -5.33
CA GLY A 73 -4.09 13.49 -4.89
C GLY A 73 -5.40 12.91 -5.44
N LEU A 74 -6.54 13.26 -4.83
CA LEU A 74 -7.87 12.76 -5.21
C LEU A 74 -8.27 12.99 -6.69
N ASN A 75 -7.67 13.99 -7.35
CA ASN A 75 -8.06 14.44 -8.69
C ASN A 75 -7.12 13.96 -9.82
N LYS A 76 -6.15 13.09 -9.54
CA LYS A 76 -5.26 12.56 -10.58
C LYS A 76 -5.80 11.22 -11.10
N ASN A 77 -6.22 11.18 -12.37
CA ASN A 77 -6.58 9.95 -13.07
C ASN A 77 -5.43 8.95 -12.95
N PHE A 78 -5.64 7.89 -12.20
CA PHE A 78 -4.55 7.09 -11.69
C PHE A 78 -4.02 6.07 -12.71
N MET A 79 -2.71 6.08 -12.88
CA MET A 79 -1.87 5.38 -13.87
C MET A 79 -1.71 3.86 -13.61
N LEU A 80 -2.71 3.21 -13.01
CA LEU A 80 -2.55 1.84 -12.47
C LEU A 80 -2.07 0.85 -13.54
N TYR A 81 -2.66 0.94 -14.74
CA TYR A 81 -2.31 0.11 -15.88
C TYR A 81 -0.87 0.33 -16.35
N GLU A 82 -0.42 1.58 -16.44
CA GLU A 82 0.94 1.89 -16.89
C GLU A 82 1.98 1.45 -15.85
N VAL A 83 1.68 1.59 -14.56
CA VAL A 83 2.53 1.07 -13.48
C VAL A 83 2.65 -0.45 -13.55
N ILE A 84 1.53 -1.18 -13.71
CA ILE A 84 1.55 -2.65 -13.88
C ILE A 84 2.34 -3.03 -15.13
N SER A 85 2.13 -2.33 -16.23
CA SER A 85 2.81 -2.59 -17.50
C SER A 85 4.34 -2.42 -17.38
N ILE A 86 4.81 -1.42 -16.63
CA ILE A 86 6.25 -1.25 -16.36
C ILE A 86 6.79 -2.44 -15.58
N PHE A 87 6.09 -2.91 -14.54
CA PHE A 87 6.51 -4.12 -13.82
C PHE A 87 6.62 -5.33 -14.74
N GLU A 88 5.59 -5.59 -15.56
CA GLU A 88 5.56 -6.73 -16.46
C GLU A 88 6.68 -6.68 -17.52
N GLN A 89 6.94 -5.50 -18.09
CA GLN A 89 8.01 -5.30 -19.07
C GLN A 89 9.41 -5.52 -18.48
N GLU A 90 9.59 -5.23 -17.20
CA GLU A 90 10.85 -5.39 -16.48
C GLU A 90 10.97 -6.76 -15.78
N GLY A 91 10.08 -7.71 -16.12
CA GLY A 91 10.14 -9.09 -15.64
C GLY A 91 9.55 -9.34 -14.26
N ALA A 92 8.77 -8.40 -13.73
CA ALA A 92 8.06 -8.53 -12.46
C ALA A 92 6.56 -8.74 -12.70
N GLU A 93 5.96 -9.66 -11.95
CA GLU A 93 4.51 -9.88 -11.94
C GLU A 93 3.91 -9.21 -10.71
N VAL A 94 2.90 -8.37 -10.90
CA VAL A 94 2.19 -7.72 -9.81
C VAL A 94 1.22 -8.72 -9.18
N VAL A 95 1.52 -9.15 -7.95
CA VAL A 95 0.73 -10.14 -7.21
C VAL A 95 -0.42 -9.51 -6.42
N SER A 96 -0.27 -8.25 -6.01
CA SER A 96 -1.28 -7.54 -5.24
C SER A 96 -1.19 -6.04 -5.44
N VAL A 97 -2.35 -5.39 -5.49
CA VAL A 97 -2.46 -3.92 -5.45
C VAL A 97 -3.50 -3.58 -4.40
N SER A 98 -3.13 -2.68 -3.49
CA SER A 98 -4.03 -2.12 -2.50
C SER A 98 -4.03 -0.60 -2.59
N PHE A 99 -5.14 0.02 -2.19
CA PHE A 99 -5.24 1.46 -2.10
C PHE A 99 -5.87 1.87 -0.78
N SER A 100 -5.46 3.03 -0.26
CA SER A 100 -6.08 3.63 0.91
C SER A 100 -6.12 5.15 0.76
N THR A 101 -7.22 5.77 1.18
CA THR A 101 -7.38 7.22 1.12
C THR A 101 -7.22 7.79 2.52
N VAL A 102 -6.31 8.74 2.69
CA VAL A 102 -6.04 9.41 3.98
C VAL A 102 -5.76 10.89 3.73
N GLY A 103 -6.51 11.78 4.38
CA GLY A 103 -6.25 13.23 4.36
C GLY A 103 -6.22 13.87 2.97
N GLY A 104 -7.16 13.50 2.10
CA GLY A 104 -7.23 14.03 0.72
C GLY A 104 -6.16 13.50 -0.24
N LYS A 105 -5.47 12.41 0.14
CA LYS A 105 -4.48 11.71 -0.70
C LYS A 105 -4.83 10.23 -0.81
N ILE A 106 -4.46 9.63 -1.93
CA ILE A 106 -4.61 8.20 -2.17
C ILE A 106 -3.23 7.56 -2.16
N PHE A 107 -3.06 6.53 -1.33
CA PHE A 107 -1.88 5.72 -1.19
C PHE A 107 -2.13 4.42 -1.93
N HIS A 108 -1.34 4.16 -2.97
CA HIS A 108 -1.39 2.95 -3.77
C HIS A 108 -0.18 2.11 -3.44
N THR A 109 -0.39 0.89 -2.95
CA THR A 109 0.68 -0.06 -2.63
C THR A 109 0.61 -1.24 -3.59
N PHE A 110 1.68 -1.44 -4.34
CA PHE A 110 1.83 -2.55 -5.28
C PHE A 110 2.86 -3.51 -4.71
N HIS A 111 2.53 -4.80 -4.73
CA HIS A 111 3.46 -5.87 -4.46
C HIS A 111 3.69 -6.63 -5.76
N ALA A 112 4.95 -6.69 -6.19
CA ALA A 112 5.37 -7.42 -7.37
C ALA A 112 6.45 -8.44 -7.01
N GLN A 113 6.55 -9.51 -7.78
CA GLN A 113 7.55 -10.57 -7.61
C GLN A 113 8.24 -10.85 -8.94
N ALA A 114 9.51 -11.27 -8.90
CA ALA A 114 10.22 -11.73 -10.09
C ALA A 114 9.45 -12.89 -10.75
N LYS A 115 9.14 -12.75 -12.05
CA LYS A 115 8.44 -13.79 -12.82
C LYS A 115 9.32 -15.04 -13.03
N LEU A 116 10.63 -14.85 -13.06
CA LEU A 116 11.64 -15.91 -13.20
C LEU A 116 12.68 -15.75 -12.09
N SER A 117 12.78 -16.73 -11.19
CA SER A 117 13.75 -16.70 -10.07
C SER A 117 15.22 -16.65 -10.50
N ARG A 118 15.53 -17.02 -11.75
CA ARG A 118 16.88 -16.99 -12.34
C ARG A 118 17.25 -15.64 -12.98
N VAL A 119 16.27 -14.84 -13.35
CA VAL A 119 16.43 -13.53 -14.00
C VAL A 119 15.81 -12.56 -13.01
N GLY A 120 16.60 -12.10 -12.04
CA GLY A 120 16.12 -11.15 -11.03
C GLY A 120 15.47 -9.92 -11.68
N VAL A 121 14.69 -9.17 -10.91
CA VAL A 121 14.09 -7.92 -11.42
C VAL A 121 15.11 -6.80 -11.29
N GLU A 122 15.27 -6.03 -12.36
CA GLU A 122 16.11 -4.84 -12.35
C GLU A 122 15.34 -3.67 -11.69
N THR A 123 15.35 -3.65 -10.36
CA THR A 123 14.63 -2.66 -9.53
C THR A 123 15.00 -1.22 -9.86
N THR A 124 16.25 -1.00 -10.29
CA THR A 124 16.76 0.30 -10.72
C THR A 124 16.06 0.83 -11.98
N ARG A 125 15.85 -0.02 -13.00
CA ARG A 125 15.14 0.33 -14.24
C ARG A 125 13.66 0.55 -14.00
N VAL A 126 13.04 -0.28 -13.17
CA VAL A 126 11.64 -0.10 -12.73
C VAL A 126 11.47 1.28 -12.09
N CYS A 127 12.33 1.65 -11.13
CA CYS A 127 12.34 2.96 -10.50
C CYS A 127 12.45 4.11 -11.52
N GLN A 128 13.40 4.04 -12.45
CA GLN A 128 13.61 5.09 -13.44
C GLN A 128 12.37 5.31 -14.32
N ARG A 129 11.81 4.22 -14.88
CA ARG A 129 10.64 4.31 -15.77
C ARG A 129 9.40 4.80 -15.03
N LEU A 130 9.22 4.41 -13.77
CA LEU A 130 8.13 4.93 -12.94
C LEU A 130 8.31 6.41 -12.60
N GLN A 131 9.54 6.86 -12.35
CA GLN A 131 9.82 8.28 -12.15
C GLN A 131 9.57 9.10 -13.42
N GLU A 132 9.91 8.57 -14.60
CA GLU A 132 9.59 9.20 -15.88
C GLU A 132 8.09 9.31 -16.11
N LEU A 133 7.35 8.23 -15.85
CA LEU A 133 5.89 8.20 -15.94
C LEU A 133 5.23 9.23 -15.02
N ILE A 134 5.78 9.42 -13.82
CA ILE A 134 5.28 10.41 -12.85
C ILE A 134 5.62 11.84 -13.28
N LYS A 135 6.77 12.05 -13.93
CA LYS A 135 7.15 13.38 -14.44
C LYS A 135 6.32 13.81 -15.65
N SER A 136 5.77 12.86 -16.41
CA SER A 136 4.94 13.18 -17.58
C SER A 136 3.49 13.57 -17.24
N TYR A 137 3.12 13.61 -15.95
CA TYR A 137 1.77 13.92 -15.44
C TYR A 137 1.77 14.99 -14.34
#